data_AF-A0A7Y0G4Y8-F1
#
_entry.id   AF-A0A7Y0G4Y8-F1
#
_cell.length_a   1.000
_cell.length_b   1.000
_cell.length_c   1.000
_cell.angle_alpha   90.00
_cell.angle_beta   90.00
_cell.angle_gamma   90.00
#
_symmetry.space_group_name_H-M   'P 1'
#
loop_
_entity.id
_entity.type
_entity.pdbx_description
1 polymer ?
#
loop_
_entity_poly.entity_id
_entity_poly.type
_entity_poly.pdbx_seq_one_letter_code
_entity_poly.pdbx_strand_id
1 'polypeptide(L)'
;MSKSIDEATRTIHLQGIGRVPAAPGHELIVGDQLMYNGGGVCQITKIVAASPQFLLITEMNTETGEENSRRVKKTRMVARVPETARRALGFDAPATDYSAQVRAPEGDEWVTVGHGATAEEAISGLTPSKQVPTYFGTVMLDRHGLGYTAANPDGRARSVQAMMAGETLTAADGHSFRILPPEQPEPAAAAEETVPAVPFTVGSALLYVPEDGMERDVVLLNSGPDGDGTVEVLSVKQGGKPLRVPLAMLKELPELPPAPEGVPTDYWTVTDKDGQQVTLVRAETLEGARGEVEKDPQAAAVARRLGGLSYRRLRTSELPPEIRAAVEADIAGRDGRWAVMDRAGNLITTVQATSYNHAVQVADQDPTVQAASPGSGGLIFMRARVEEPAPAPRVVSVHQTGGRTVTVTAGFTRKSIPTRLRESGAPGEMVNGSTGALRWRLPNGEELTPGEAAKRFLGDA
;
A
#
# COMPACT_ATOMS: atom_id res chain seq x y z
N MET A 1 32.54 -52.17 7.53
CA MET A 1 33.05 -50.85 7.14
C MET A 1 31.98 -50.13 6.33
N SER A 2 31.15 -49.33 6.98
CA SER A 2 30.19 -48.45 6.30
C SER A 2 30.95 -47.26 5.72
N LYS A 3 30.90 -47.07 4.40
CA LYS A 3 31.38 -45.83 3.76
C LYS A 3 30.63 -44.67 4.43
N SER A 4 31.35 -43.75 5.07
CA SER A 4 30.74 -42.50 5.54
C SER A 4 30.27 -41.74 4.31
N ILE A 5 28.97 -41.78 4.05
CA ILE A 5 28.35 -40.91 3.07
C ILE A 5 28.51 -39.50 3.62
N ASP A 6 29.26 -38.68 2.88
CA ASP A 6 29.49 -37.28 3.18
C ASP A 6 28.15 -36.58 3.50
N GLU A 7 28.02 -36.07 4.73
CA GLU A 7 26.79 -35.45 5.24
C GLU A 7 26.31 -34.32 4.33
N ALA A 8 27.23 -33.63 3.65
CA ALA A 8 26.93 -32.56 2.71
C ALA A 8 26.16 -33.01 1.44
N THR A 9 26.09 -34.33 1.17
CA THR A 9 25.48 -34.86 -0.07
C THR A 9 24.04 -35.37 0.09
N ARG A 10 23.54 -35.46 1.33
CA ARG A 10 22.19 -35.97 1.59
C ARG A 10 21.16 -34.90 1.21
N THR A 11 20.54 -35.07 0.04
CA THR A 11 19.50 -34.16 -0.45
C THR A 11 18.18 -34.88 -0.68
N ILE A 12 17.06 -34.16 -0.54
CA ILE A 12 15.75 -34.58 -1.04
C ILE A 12 15.21 -33.54 -2.02
N HIS A 13 14.28 -33.94 -2.90
CA HIS A 13 13.62 -33.03 -3.83
C HIS A 13 12.25 -32.60 -3.28
N LEU A 14 12.07 -31.31 -3.04
CA LEU A 14 10.79 -30.70 -2.64
C LEU A 14 10.09 -30.07 -3.83
N GLN A 15 8.77 -30.23 -3.92
CA GLN A 15 7.97 -29.64 -5.00
C GLN A 15 7.99 -28.10 -4.88
N GLY A 16 8.33 -27.44 -5.98
CA GLY A 16 8.40 -25.97 -6.07
C GLY A 16 9.70 -25.35 -5.56
N ILE A 17 10.60 -26.13 -4.95
CA ILE A 17 11.88 -25.63 -4.41
C ILE A 17 13.08 -26.32 -5.06
N GLY A 18 12.98 -27.61 -5.36
CA GLY A 18 14.07 -28.40 -5.95
C GLY A 18 14.83 -29.22 -4.90
N ARG A 19 16.13 -29.46 -5.13
CA ARG A 19 16.96 -30.26 -4.21
C ARG A 19 17.41 -29.43 -3.02
N VAL A 20 17.17 -29.95 -1.82
CA VAL A 20 17.56 -29.30 -0.56
C VAL A 20 18.27 -30.29 0.36
N PRO A 21 19.13 -29.82 1.28
CA PRO A 21 19.76 -30.66 2.30
C PRO A 21 18.73 -31.38 3.17
N ALA A 22 19.08 -32.58 3.62
CA ALA A 22 18.17 -33.44 4.37
C ALA A 22 18.90 -34.27 5.43
N ALA A 23 18.21 -34.52 6.54
CA ALA A 23 18.68 -35.38 7.62
C ALA A 23 17.64 -36.50 7.89
N PRO A 24 18.06 -37.71 8.28
CA PRO A 24 17.14 -38.72 8.77
C PRO A 24 16.49 -38.28 10.09
N GLY A 25 15.26 -38.73 10.34
CA GLY A 25 14.49 -38.31 11.52
C GLY A 25 15.21 -38.43 12.86
N HIS A 26 16.08 -39.44 13.06
CA HIS A 26 16.82 -39.63 14.32
C HIS A 26 17.97 -38.65 14.55
N GLU A 27 18.39 -37.90 13.53
CA GLU A 27 19.39 -36.83 13.63
C GLU A 27 18.75 -35.46 13.91
N LEU A 28 17.40 -35.38 13.94
CA LEU A 28 16.69 -34.14 14.24
C LEU A 28 16.84 -33.76 15.71
N ILE A 29 17.07 -32.47 15.95
CA ILE A 29 17.12 -31.88 17.30
C ILE A 29 16.11 -30.74 17.44
N VAL A 30 15.74 -30.40 18.67
CA VAL A 30 14.96 -29.19 18.96
C VAL A 30 15.75 -27.97 18.47
N GLY A 31 15.06 -27.02 17.82
CA GLY A 31 15.67 -25.87 17.17
C GLY A 31 15.97 -26.05 15.68
N ASP A 32 15.96 -27.30 15.17
CA ASP A 32 16.09 -27.51 13.72
C ASP A 32 14.93 -26.89 12.94
N GLN A 33 15.24 -26.35 11.78
CA GLN A 33 14.23 -25.90 10.82
C GLN A 33 14.04 -26.92 9.70
N LEU A 34 12.79 -27.31 9.49
CA LEU A 34 12.35 -28.23 8.46
C LEU A 34 11.70 -27.46 7.32
N MET A 35 12.02 -27.83 6.09
CA MET A 35 11.44 -27.22 4.89
C MET A 35 10.43 -28.16 4.23
N TYR A 36 9.30 -27.62 3.80
CA TYR A 36 8.22 -28.35 3.16
C TYR A 36 8.01 -27.92 1.71
N ASN A 37 7.18 -28.68 0.99
CA ASN A 37 6.78 -28.32 -0.37
C ASN A 37 6.20 -26.90 -0.40
N GLY A 38 6.52 -26.14 -1.45
CA GLY A 38 6.14 -24.73 -1.54
C GLY A 38 7.01 -23.77 -0.72
N GLY A 39 8.02 -24.26 0.01
CA GLY A 39 9.01 -23.42 0.70
C GLY A 39 8.67 -23.05 2.14
N GLY A 40 7.53 -23.51 2.66
CA GLY A 40 7.17 -23.29 4.06
C GLY A 40 8.20 -23.90 5.00
N VAL A 41 8.59 -23.14 6.03
CA VAL A 41 9.58 -23.56 7.03
C VAL A 41 8.90 -23.70 8.38
N CYS A 42 9.22 -24.79 9.09
CA CYS A 42 8.78 -24.99 10.47
C CYS A 42 9.98 -25.26 11.38
N GLN A 43 10.02 -24.69 12.57
CA GLN A 43 11.04 -24.99 13.58
C GLN A 43 10.55 -26.06 14.54
N ILE A 44 11.37 -27.08 14.81
CA ILE A 44 11.08 -28.12 15.79
C ILE A 44 11.16 -27.53 17.19
N THR A 45 10.07 -27.56 17.94
CA THR A 45 9.99 -27.08 19.33
C THR A 45 10.04 -28.21 20.34
N LYS A 46 9.63 -29.43 19.96
CA LYS A 46 9.64 -30.60 20.84
C LYS A 46 9.84 -31.89 20.05
N ILE A 47 10.60 -32.82 20.63
CA ILE A 47 10.76 -34.18 20.11
C ILE A 47 10.48 -35.17 21.22
N VAL A 48 9.59 -36.13 20.97
CA VAL A 48 9.27 -37.23 21.89
C VAL A 48 9.44 -38.56 21.17
N ALA A 49 10.03 -39.55 21.84
CA ALA A 49 10.07 -40.91 21.31
C ALA A 49 8.65 -41.51 21.29
N ALA A 50 8.07 -41.66 20.10
CA ALA A 50 6.73 -42.23 19.95
C ALA A 50 6.75 -43.77 19.93
N SER A 51 7.79 -44.36 19.35
CA SER A 51 8.06 -45.81 19.41
C SER A 51 9.53 -46.09 19.02
N PRO A 52 10.01 -47.35 19.04
CA PRO A 52 11.37 -47.68 18.62
C PRO A 52 11.74 -47.14 17.22
N GLN A 53 10.77 -47.07 16.30
CA GLN A 53 10.96 -46.65 14.91
C GLN A 53 10.53 -45.21 14.61
N PHE A 54 9.81 -44.55 15.52
CA PHE A 54 9.16 -43.26 15.24
C PHE A 54 9.43 -42.22 16.33
N LEU A 55 9.55 -40.97 15.89
CA LEU A 55 9.52 -39.78 16.72
C LEU A 55 8.17 -39.09 16.52
N LEU A 56 7.65 -38.47 17.58
CA LEU A 56 6.63 -37.43 17.48
C LEU A 56 7.36 -36.10 17.59
N ILE A 57 7.36 -35.32 16.52
CA ILE A 57 7.91 -33.97 16.51
C ILE A 57 6.76 -32.98 16.57
N THR A 58 6.95 -31.93 17.36
CA THR A 58 6.11 -30.74 17.38
C THR A 58 6.91 -29.62 16.72
N GLU A 59 6.30 -28.97 15.76
CA GLU A 59 6.91 -27.93 14.94
C GLU A 59 6.04 -26.68 14.93
N MET A 60 6.68 -25.52 14.85
CA MET A 60 6.01 -24.23 14.73
C MET A 60 6.30 -23.66 13.34
N ASN A 61 5.27 -23.33 12.58
CA ASN A 61 5.44 -22.65 11.30
C ASN A 61 6.09 -21.28 11.53
N THR A 62 7.20 -20.98 10.86
CA THR A 62 7.96 -19.74 11.11
C THR A 62 7.26 -18.48 10.59
N GLU A 63 6.31 -18.62 9.66
CA GLU A 63 5.55 -17.52 9.09
C GLU A 63 4.25 -17.27 9.87
N THR A 64 3.51 -18.34 10.20
CA THR A 64 2.18 -18.22 10.83
C THR A 64 2.19 -18.40 12.33
N GLY A 65 3.25 -18.97 12.89
CA GLY A 65 3.32 -19.40 14.29
C GLY A 65 2.48 -20.65 14.59
N GLU A 66 1.75 -21.22 13.63
CA GLU A 66 0.88 -22.37 13.91
C GLU A 66 1.68 -23.60 14.35
N GLU A 67 1.31 -24.17 15.49
CA GLU A 67 1.89 -25.39 16.04
C GLU A 67 1.27 -26.62 15.38
N ASN A 68 2.12 -27.49 14.84
CA ASN A 68 1.72 -28.74 14.22
C ASN A 68 2.49 -29.89 14.87
N SER A 69 1.85 -31.05 15.03
CA SER A 69 2.51 -32.25 15.55
C SER A 69 2.44 -33.37 14.53
N ARG A 70 3.56 -34.06 14.31
CA ARG A 70 3.63 -35.14 13.33
C ARG A 70 4.55 -36.27 13.74
N ARG A 71 4.15 -37.48 13.33
CA ARG A 71 4.91 -38.70 13.55
C ARG A 71 5.88 -38.93 12.39
N VAL A 72 7.18 -38.94 12.67
CA VAL A 72 8.25 -39.10 11.69
C VAL A 72 9.01 -40.41 11.97
N LYS A 73 9.25 -41.20 10.93
CA LYS A 73 10.07 -42.41 11.05
C LYS A 73 11.53 -42.00 11.25
N LYS A 74 12.23 -42.60 12.21
CA LYS A 74 13.64 -42.30 12.52
C LYS A 74 14.59 -42.39 11.32
N THR A 75 14.28 -43.25 10.35
CA THR A 75 15.07 -43.45 9.12
C THR A 75 14.61 -42.61 7.94
N ARG A 76 13.50 -41.86 8.05
CA ARG A 76 12.97 -41.06 6.95
C ARG A 76 13.80 -39.79 6.81
N MET A 77 14.24 -39.50 5.59
CA MET A 77 14.88 -38.23 5.25
C MET A 77 13.86 -37.10 5.30
N VAL A 78 14.21 -36.02 5.99
CA VAL A 78 13.42 -34.79 6.11
C VAL A 78 14.30 -33.63 5.64
N ALA A 79 13.75 -32.71 4.86
CA ALA A 79 14.48 -31.53 4.43
C ALA A 79 14.78 -30.66 5.64
N ARG A 80 16.07 -30.36 5.85
CA ARG A 80 16.58 -29.58 6.98
C ARG A 80 17.24 -28.34 6.42
N VAL A 81 16.86 -27.17 6.91
CA VAL A 81 17.48 -25.91 6.55
C VAL A 81 18.93 -25.91 7.08
N PRO A 82 19.94 -25.62 6.25
CA PRO A 82 21.33 -25.49 6.69
C PRO A 82 21.43 -24.53 7.86
N GLU A 83 22.28 -24.83 8.84
CA GLU A 83 22.44 -24.01 10.04
C GLU A 83 22.74 -22.54 9.71
N THR A 84 23.62 -22.31 8.72
CA THR A 84 23.96 -20.97 8.21
C THR A 84 22.80 -20.25 7.52
N ALA A 85 21.71 -20.94 7.20
CA ALA A 85 20.52 -20.41 6.56
C ALA A 85 19.27 -20.52 7.44
N ARG A 86 19.41 -21.01 8.68
CA ARG A 86 18.30 -21.05 9.64
C ARG A 86 17.92 -19.62 9.99
N ARG A 87 16.63 -19.36 9.97
CA ARG A 87 16.06 -18.11 10.49
C ARG A 87 15.90 -18.29 12.00
N ALA A 88 16.11 -17.28 12.82
CA ALA A 88 15.59 -17.36 14.19
C ALA A 88 14.05 -17.27 14.13
N LEU A 89 13.34 -18.00 15.00
CA LEU A 89 11.90 -17.81 15.17
C LEU A 89 11.62 -16.33 15.44
N GLY A 90 10.78 -15.70 14.62
CA GLY A 90 10.44 -14.28 14.75
C GLY A 90 11.38 -13.27 14.09
N PHE A 91 12.41 -13.69 13.33
CA PHE A 91 13.41 -12.75 12.75
C PHE A 91 12.95 -12.00 11.49
N ASP A 92 11.78 -12.31 10.92
CA ASP A 92 11.17 -11.48 9.88
C ASP A 92 10.34 -10.33 10.48
N ALA A 93 10.27 -10.20 11.82
CA ALA A 93 9.86 -8.95 12.45
C ALA A 93 11.07 -7.99 12.37
N PRO A 94 10.98 -6.85 11.66
CA PRO A 94 12.08 -5.91 11.59
C PRO A 94 12.56 -5.53 13.00
N ALA A 95 13.85 -5.21 13.18
CA ALA A 95 14.44 -4.86 14.49
C ALA A 95 13.71 -3.69 15.20
N THR A 96 12.88 -2.96 14.47
CA THR A 96 11.97 -1.92 14.94
C THR A 96 10.72 -2.44 15.68
N ASP A 97 10.50 -3.75 15.68
CA ASP A 97 9.28 -4.37 16.20
C ASP A 97 9.47 -4.88 17.63
N TYR A 98 8.36 -4.92 18.37
CA TYR A 98 8.33 -5.54 19.68
C TYR A 98 8.52 -7.05 19.52
N SER A 99 9.40 -7.61 20.36
CA SER A 99 9.56 -9.05 20.49
C SER A 99 9.08 -9.49 21.86
N ALA A 100 8.61 -10.72 21.95
CA ALA A 100 8.22 -11.32 23.22
C ALA A 100 9.08 -12.55 23.48
N GLN A 101 9.38 -12.80 24.75
CA GLN A 101 10.13 -13.96 25.17
C GLN A 101 9.29 -14.84 26.08
N VAL A 102 9.42 -16.15 25.91
CA VAL A 102 8.86 -17.17 26.78
C VAL A 102 9.97 -18.01 27.39
N ARG A 103 9.80 -18.40 28.65
CA ARG A 103 10.66 -19.36 29.32
C ARG A 103 9.82 -20.46 29.94
N ALA A 104 10.19 -21.72 29.70
CA ALA A 104 9.53 -22.87 30.27
C ALA A 104 9.84 -23.01 31.77
N PRO A 105 8.98 -23.69 32.57
CA PRO A 105 9.18 -23.80 34.03
C PRO A 105 10.49 -24.50 34.42
N GLU A 106 10.92 -25.47 33.60
CA GLU A 106 12.12 -26.29 33.83
C GLU A 106 13.31 -25.83 32.97
N GLY A 107 13.15 -24.77 32.17
CA GLY A 107 14.17 -24.30 31.23
C GLY A 107 14.79 -22.98 31.68
N ASP A 108 16.11 -22.87 31.54
CA ASP A 108 16.83 -21.62 31.80
C ASP A 108 16.87 -20.68 30.59
N GLU A 109 16.46 -21.16 29.42
CA GLU A 109 16.56 -20.43 28.15
C GLU A 109 15.27 -19.69 27.79
N TRP A 110 15.42 -18.44 27.34
CA TRP A 110 14.34 -17.63 26.80
C TRP A 110 14.22 -17.85 25.29
N VAL A 111 13.04 -18.20 24.82
CA VAL A 111 12.71 -18.31 23.40
C VAL A 111 12.04 -17.02 22.96
N THR A 112 12.59 -16.36 21.95
CA THR A 112 12.05 -15.11 21.38
C THR A 112 11.06 -15.41 20.27
N VAL A 113 9.94 -14.69 20.24
CA VAL A 113 8.89 -14.72 19.22
C VAL A 113 8.51 -13.29 18.83
N GLY A 114 8.18 -13.06 17.56
CA GLY A 114 7.74 -11.72 17.10
C GLY A 114 6.38 -11.34 17.68
N HIS A 115 6.21 -10.07 18.10
CA HIS A 115 5.00 -9.60 18.79
C HIS A 115 4.27 -8.43 18.09
N GLY A 116 4.85 -7.81 17.06
CA GLY A 116 4.20 -6.79 16.23
C GLY A 116 4.97 -5.46 16.16
N ALA A 117 4.61 -4.58 15.21
CA ALA A 117 5.39 -3.36 14.93
C ALA A 117 5.09 -2.21 15.90
N THR A 118 3.95 -2.25 16.60
CA THR A 118 3.55 -1.23 17.56
C THR A 118 3.10 -1.83 18.89
N ALA A 119 3.08 -0.99 19.92
CA ALA A 119 2.51 -1.31 21.22
C ALA A 119 1.05 -1.77 21.10
N GLU A 120 0.26 -1.08 20.27
CA GLU A 120 -1.15 -1.39 20.05
C GLU A 120 -1.34 -2.72 19.33
N GLU A 121 -0.50 -3.06 18.36
CA GLU A 121 -0.53 -4.35 17.67
C GLU A 121 -0.19 -5.50 18.63
N ALA A 122 0.86 -5.33 19.44
CA ALA A 122 1.21 -6.24 20.53
C ALA A 122 0.03 -6.44 21.51
N ILE A 123 -0.61 -5.36 21.97
CA ILE A 123 -1.76 -5.40 22.90
C ILE A 123 -2.97 -6.08 22.28
N SER A 124 -3.28 -5.77 21.01
CA SER A 124 -4.43 -6.35 20.32
C SER A 124 -4.26 -7.85 20.08
N GLY A 125 -3.02 -8.33 20.10
CA GLY A 125 -2.69 -9.69 19.72
C GLY A 125 -3.11 -9.97 18.29
N LEU A 126 -3.01 -8.98 17.39
CA LEU A 126 -3.21 -9.11 15.95
C LEU A 126 -1.91 -8.82 15.21
N THR A 127 -1.65 -9.54 14.12
CA THR A 127 -0.52 -9.27 13.22
C THR A 127 -0.67 -7.89 12.55
N PRO A 128 0.39 -7.35 11.91
CA PRO A 128 0.32 -6.06 11.21
C PRO A 128 -0.78 -5.97 10.15
N SER A 129 -1.20 -7.10 9.57
CA SER A 129 -2.33 -7.15 8.62
C SER A 129 -3.71 -7.05 9.28
N LYS A 130 -3.77 -7.04 10.62
CA LYS A 130 -4.99 -7.05 11.47
C LYS A 130 -5.95 -8.21 11.21
N GLN A 131 -5.52 -9.23 10.46
CA GLN A 131 -6.38 -10.34 10.02
C GLN A 131 -6.12 -11.64 10.76
N VAL A 132 -4.93 -11.80 11.35
CA VAL A 132 -4.53 -13.02 12.04
C VAL A 132 -4.12 -12.66 13.46
N PRO A 133 -4.60 -13.37 14.49
CA PRO A 133 -4.10 -13.15 15.83
C PRO A 133 -2.61 -13.47 15.96
N THR A 134 -1.83 -12.65 16.66
CA THR A 134 -0.41 -12.93 16.94
C THR A 134 -0.28 -14.22 17.73
N TYR A 135 0.68 -15.06 17.35
CA TYR A 135 1.02 -16.28 18.08
C TYR A 135 1.20 -16.06 19.59
N PHE A 136 1.90 -14.99 19.97
CA PHE A 136 2.11 -14.67 21.38
C PHE A 136 0.79 -14.39 22.11
N GLY A 137 -0.08 -13.55 21.54
CA GLY A 137 -1.37 -13.22 22.14
C GLY A 137 -2.34 -14.40 22.26
N THR A 138 -2.56 -15.15 21.17
CA THR A 138 -3.60 -16.21 21.14
C THR A 138 -3.12 -17.59 21.54
N VAL A 139 -1.87 -17.94 21.27
CA VAL A 139 -1.38 -19.28 21.58
C VAL A 139 -0.64 -19.28 22.91
N MET A 140 0.20 -18.28 23.16
CA MET A 140 1.07 -18.28 24.34
C MET A 140 0.38 -17.70 25.58
N LEU A 141 -0.33 -16.58 25.48
CA LEU A 141 -1.00 -16.01 26.66
C LEU A 141 -2.29 -16.76 27.00
N ASP A 142 -3.17 -17.00 26.03
CA ASP A 142 -4.47 -17.65 26.30
C ASP A 142 -4.30 -19.08 26.85
N ARG A 143 -3.42 -19.88 26.26
CA ARG A 143 -3.22 -21.29 26.67
C ARG A 143 -2.64 -21.43 28.08
N HIS A 144 -1.88 -20.42 28.51
CA HIS A 144 -1.24 -20.38 29.82
C HIS A 144 -2.03 -19.55 30.84
N GLY A 145 -3.25 -19.13 30.51
CA GLY A 145 -4.17 -18.44 31.44
C GLY A 145 -3.87 -16.96 31.68
N LEU A 146 -2.95 -16.37 30.90
CA LEU A 146 -2.62 -14.93 30.94
C LEU A 146 -3.35 -14.12 29.85
N GLY A 147 -4.08 -14.79 28.96
CA GLY A 147 -4.77 -14.20 27.83
C GLY A 147 -6.27 -13.97 28.05
N TYR A 148 -7.06 -14.13 27.00
CA TYR A 148 -8.51 -13.98 27.04
C TYR A 148 -9.14 -15.17 27.77
N THR A 149 -10.01 -14.89 28.74
CA THR A 149 -10.95 -15.88 29.28
C THR A 149 -12.35 -15.30 29.32
N ALA A 150 -13.39 -16.14 29.31
CA ALA A 150 -14.76 -15.66 29.43
C ALA A 150 -15.01 -14.87 30.73
N ALA A 151 -14.23 -15.15 31.79
CA ALA A 151 -14.27 -14.44 33.06
C ALA A 151 -13.38 -13.18 33.11
N ASN A 152 -12.47 -13.01 32.15
CA ASN A 152 -11.54 -11.89 32.08
C ASN A 152 -11.27 -11.51 30.62
N PRO A 153 -12.21 -10.81 29.95
CA PRO A 153 -12.07 -10.48 28.53
C PRO A 153 -10.88 -9.55 28.26
N ASP A 154 -10.47 -8.75 29.24
CA ASP A 154 -9.32 -7.83 29.13
C ASP A 154 -8.01 -8.44 29.65
N GLY A 155 -8.00 -9.73 30.01
CA GLY A 155 -6.84 -10.39 30.61
C GLY A 155 -5.59 -10.26 29.74
N ARG A 156 -5.74 -10.48 28.43
CA ARG A 156 -4.65 -10.33 27.45
C ARG A 156 -4.10 -8.91 27.44
N ALA A 157 -4.96 -7.89 27.34
CA ALA A 157 -4.53 -6.50 27.24
C ALA A 157 -3.75 -6.06 28.48
N ARG A 158 -4.22 -6.46 29.68
CA ARG A 158 -3.52 -6.19 30.95
C ARG A 158 -2.16 -6.89 31.03
N SER A 159 -2.09 -8.15 30.64
CA SER A 159 -0.83 -8.91 30.63
C SER A 159 0.20 -8.28 29.69
N VAL A 160 -0.21 -7.91 28.48
CA VAL A 160 0.67 -7.23 27.52
C VAL A 160 1.14 -5.88 28.05
N GLN A 161 0.24 -5.05 28.60
CA GLN A 161 0.61 -3.76 29.18
C GLN A 161 1.62 -3.88 30.33
N ALA A 162 1.43 -4.86 31.22
CA ALA A 162 2.38 -5.12 32.30
C ALA A 162 3.76 -5.51 31.75
N MET A 163 3.81 -6.41 30.76
CA MET A 163 5.07 -6.82 30.15
C MET A 163 5.75 -5.69 29.37
N MET A 164 4.98 -4.81 28.71
CA MET A 164 5.51 -3.60 28.07
C MET A 164 6.08 -2.60 29.08
N ALA A 165 5.59 -2.59 30.31
CA ALA A 165 6.16 -1.84 31.43
C ALA A 165 7.44 -2.49 32.01
N GLY A 166 7.92 -3.58 31.39
CA GLY A 166 9.12 -4.30 31.79
C GLY A 166 8.87 -5.45 32.77
N GLU A 167 7.60 -5.76 33.09
CA GLU A 167 7.30 -6.87 33.99
C GLU A 167 7.54 -8.24 33.32
N THR A 168 7.95 -9.20 34.13
CA THR A 168 7.96 -10.62 33.73
C THR A 168 6.79 -11.31 34.41
N LEU A 169 5.83 -11.79 33.61
CA LEU A 169 4.64 -12.48 34.11
C LEU A 169 4.89 -13.97 34.17
N THR A 170 4.49 -14.63 35.25
CA THR A 170 4.57 -16.09 35.38
C THR A 170 3.16 -16.68 35.43
N ALA A 171 2.86 -17.56 34.48
CA ALA A 171 1.60 -18.29 34.43
C ALA A 171 1.50 -19.33 35.56
N ALA A 172 0.28 -19.80 35.82
CA ALA A 172 0.02 -20.80 36.86
C ALA A 172 0.72 -22.15 36.60
N ASP A 173 1.04 -22.45 35.35
CA ASP A 173 1.78 -23.64 34.95
C ASP A 173 3.31 -23.46 34.97
N GLY A 174 3.79 -22.29 35.45
CA GLY A 174 5.20 -21.97 35.65
C GLY A 174 5.90 -21.30 34.46
N HIS A 175 5.25 -21.13 33.30
CA HIS A 175 5.87 -20.44 32.18
C HIS A 175 6.02 -18.95 32.48
N SER A 176 7.20 -18.39 32.18
CA SER A 176 7.47 -16.96 32.30
C SER A 176 7.39 -16.26 30.94
N PHE A 177 6.86 -15.03 30.91
CA PHE A 177 6.67 -14.23 29.71
C PHE A 177 7.16 -12.81 29.94
N ARG A 178 7.84 -12.22 28.95
CA ARG A 178 8.20 -10.79 28.94
C ARG A 178 8.16 -10.23 27.53
N ILE A 179 8.00 -8.92 27.41
CA ILE A 179 8.12 -8.20 26.14
C ILE A 179 9.44 -7.45 26.18
N LEU A 180 10.22 -7.59 25.12
CA LEU A 180 11.39 -6.75 24.90
C LEU A 180 10.93 -5.58 24.02
N PRO A 181 11.20 -4.33 24.44
CA PRO A 181 11.05 -3.21 23.54
C PRO A 181 11.94 -3.44 22.30
N PRO A 182 11.58 -2.83 21.15
CA PRO A 182 12.48 -2.84 20.00
C PRO A 182 13.86 -2.39 20.45
N GLU A 183 14.89 -3.11 19.97
CA GLU A 183 16.27 -2.80 20.29
C GLU A 183 16.51 -1.35 19.82
N GLN A 184 16.51 -0.41 20.75
CA GLN A 184 16.99 0.93 20.42
C GLN A 184 18.43 0.71 20.01
N PRO A 185 18.81 1.09 18.77
CA PRO A 185 20.19 0.92 18.34
C PRO A 185 21.03 1.54 19.44
N GLU A 186 21.87 0.71 20.09
CA GLU A 186 22.77 1.22 21.11
C GLU A 186 23.42 2.46 20.49
N PRO A 187 23.39 3.63 21.15
CA PRO A 187 24.10 4.78 20.63
C PRO A 187 25.54 4.32 20.52
N ALA A 188 25.97 4.03 19.29
CA ALA A 188 27.21 3.34 19.04
C ALA A 188 28.28 4.08 19.84
N ALA A 189 28.95 3.36 20.75
CA ALA A 189 30.04 3.92 21.51
C ALA A 189 30.98 4.57 20.49
N ALA A 190 31.04 5.90 20.53
CA ALA A 190 31.71 6.71 19.52
C ALA A 190 33.20 6.40 19.55
N ALA A 191 33.61 5.40 18.77
CA ALA A 191 34.91 5.42 18.15
C ALA A 191 34.84 6.59 17.16
N GLU A 192 35.61 7.63 17.44
CA GLU A 192 35.88 8.75 16.52
C GLU A 192 36.64 8.22 15.29
N GLU A 193 35.99 7.40 14.46
CA GLU A 193 36.23 7.47 13.04
C GLU A 193 35.42 8.67 12.56
N THR A 194 36.13 9.69 12.08
CA THR A 194 35.54 10.84 11.41
C THR A 194 34.82 10.36 10.16
N VAL A 195 33.59 9.86 10.32
CA VAL A 195 32.68 9.60 9.22
C VAL A 195 32.49 10.96 8.54
N PRO A 196 32.91 11.11 7.27
CA PRO A 196 32.75 12.37 6.57
C PRO A 196 31.26 12.72 6.59
N ALA A 197 30.95 13.94 7.02
CA ALA A 197 29.58 14.42 7.13
C ALA A 197 28.85 14.14 5.81
N VAL A 198 27.80 13.33 5.86
CA VAL A 198 27.00 12.99 4.68
C VAL A 198 26.31 14.29 4.24
N PRO A 199 26.58 14.79 3.03
CA PRO A 199 26.09 16.10 2.61
C PRO A 199 24.59 16.13 2.31
N PHE A 200 23.94 14.96 2.24
CA PHE A 200 22.54 14.83 1.83
C PHE A 200 21.72 14.01 2.83
N THR A 201 20.47 14.39 3.04
CA THR A 201 19.53 13.72 3.95
C THR A 201 18.72 12.66 3.19
N VAL A 202 18.44 11.51 3.81
CA VAL A 202 17.52 10.51 3.24
C VAL A 202 16.17 11.16 2.93
N GLY A 203 15.65 10.91 1.72
CA GLY A 203 14.45 11.54 1.18
C GLY A 203 14.72 12.77 0.29
N SER A 204 15.95 13.30 0.25
CA SER A 204 16.30 14.40 -0.66
C SER A 204 16.27 13.98 -2.13
N ALA A 205 15.75 14.86 -2.98
CA ALA A 205 15.85 14.73 -4.43
C ALA A 205 17.21 15.25 -4.91
N LEU A 206 17.94 14.43 -5.65
CA LEU A 206 19.31 14.68 -6.08
C LEU A 206 19.44 14.43 -7.58
N LEU A 207 20.46 15.02 -8.19
CA LEU A 207 20.85 14.75 -9.56
C LEU A 207 21.96 13.70 -9.58
N TYR A 208 21.69 12.54 -10.16
CA TYR A 208 22.71 11.53 -10.43
C TYR A 208 23.36 11.79 -11.79
N VAL A 209 24.69 11.90 -11.81
CA VAL A 209 25.48 12.10 -13.02
C VAL A 209 26.50 10.96 -13.14
N PRO A 210 26.24 9.95 -13.99
CA PRO A 210 27.17 8.84 -14.17
C PRO A 210 28.48 9.30 -14.83
N GLU A 211 29.57 8.59 -14.54
CA GLU A 211 30.94 8.91 -15.00
C GLU A 211 31.11 8.93 -16.51
N ASP A 212 30.36 8.09 -17.22
CA ASP A 212 30.35 8.02 -18.67
C ASP A 212 29.59 9.19 -19.32
N GLY A 213 28.99 10.09 -18.52
CA GLY A 213 28.20 11.22 -18.98
C GLY A 213 26.87 10.80 -19.65
N MET A 214 26.52 9.52 -19.58
CA MET A 214 25.33 8.98 -20.23
C MET A 214 24.11 9.24 -19.36
N GLU A 215 23.39 10.30 -19.73
CA GLU A 215 22.06 10.69 -19.23
C GLU A 215 21.97 10.93 -17.72
N ARG A 216 21.78 12.21 -17.37
CA ARG A 216 21.48 12.63 -16.00
C ARG A 216 20.13 12.05 -15.57
N ASP A 217 20.03 11.62 -14.32
CA ASP A 217 18.77 11.16 -13.73
C ASP A 217 18.45 11.95 -12.46
N VAL A 218 17.17 12.16 -12.21
CA VAL A 218 16.69 12.69 -10.93
C VAL A 218 16.40 11.49 -10.06
N VAL A 219 17.02 11.45 -8.89
CA VAL A 219 16.93 10.31 -7.96
C VAL A 219 16.51 10.78 -6.58
N LEU A 220 15.81 9.93 -5.84
CA LEU A 220 15.49 10.16 -4.42
C LEU A 220 16.41 9.33 -3.55
N LEU A 221 17.13 9.95 -2.62
CA LEU A 221 18.01 9.23 -1.70
C LEU A 221 17.18 8.35 -0.75
N ASN A 222 17.39 7.04 -0.78
CA ASN A 222 16.59 6.07 -0.05
C ASN A 222 17.31 5.49 1.17
N SER A 223 18.64 5.48 1.18
CA SER A 223 19.45 4.97 2.29
C SER A 223 20.56 5.94 2.70
N GLY A 224 21.12 5.72 3.90
CA GLY A 224 22.43 6.27 4.25
C GLY A 224 23.56 5.59 3.45
N PRO A 225 24.80 6.11 3.54
CA PRO A 225 25.95 5.50 2.91
C PRO A 225 26.30 4.16 3.55
N ASP A 226 26.52 3.15 2.71
CA ASP A 226 27.09 1.87 3.10
C ASP A 226 28.61 2.00 3.34
N GLY A 227 29.23 0.97 3.91
CA GLY A 227 30.68 0.94 4.17
C GLY A 227 31.57 1.05 2.92
N ASP A 228 31.01 0.89 1.72
CA ASP A 228 31.69 1.09 0.44
C ASP A 228 31.52 2.51 -0.14
N GLY A 229 30.86 3.42 0.57
CA GLY A 229 30.58 4.79 0.11
C GLY A 229 29.48 4.90 -0.95
N THR A 230 28.71 3.83 -1.17
CA THR A 230 27.53 3.85 -2.05
C THR A 230 26.26 4.07 -1.26
N VAL A 231 25.22 4.56 -1.94
CA VAL A 231 23.88 4.76 -1.39
C VAL A 231 22.85 4.13 -2.32
N GLU A 232 21.72 3.73 -1.76
CA GLU A 232 20.55 3.34 -2.52
C GLU A 232 19.70 4.58 -2.85
N VAL A 233 19.33 4.72 -4.11
CA VAL A 233 18.48 5.80 -4.62
C VAL A 233 17.34 5.25 -5.47
N LEU A 234 16.21 5.94 -5.53
CA LEU A 234 15.09 5.59 -6.40
C LEU A 234 15.15 6.44 -7.67
N SER A 235 15.31 5.79 -8.83
CA SER A 235 15.39 6.48 -10.13
C SER A 235 14.03 6.93 -10.63
N VAL A 236 13.85 8.23 -10.91
CA VAL A 236 12.61 8.74 -11.53
C VAL A 236 12.48 8.22 -12.96
N LYS A 237 13.58 8.23 -13.73
CA LYS A 237 13.57 7.74 -15.13
C LYS A 237 13.20 6.27 -15.24
N GLN A 238 13.59 5.44 -14.28
CA GLN A 238 13.30 4.01 -14.26
C GLN A 238 12.03 3.66 -13.47
N GLY A 239 11.18 4.63 -13.15
CA GLY A 239 9.88 4.39 -12.51
C GLY A 239 9.99 4.01 -11.03
N GLY A 240 10.95 4.58 -10.31
CA GLY A 240 11.17 4.35 -8.88
C GLY A 240 11.93 3.07 -8.57
N LYS A 241 12.67 2.50 -9.53
CA LYS A 241 13.52 1.34 -9.25
C LYS A 241 14.70 1.74 -8.37
N PRO A 242 15.06 0.92 -7.37
CA PRO A 242 16.25 1.15 -6.56
C PRO A 242 17.51 0.96 -7.41
N LEU A 243 18.44 1.89 -7.28
CA LEU A 243 19.77 1.87 -7.88
C LEU A 243 20.80 2.10 -6.77
N ARG A 244 21.89 1.36 -6.81
CA ARG A 244 23.03 1.56 -5.92
C ARG A 244 24.04 2.44 -6.66
N VAL A 245 24.32 3.63 -6.13
CA VAL A 245 25.19 4.63 -6.78
C VAL A 245 26.25 5.17 -5.80
N PRO A 246 27.45 5.54 -6.26
CA PRO A 246 28.44 6.19 -5.40
C PRO A 246 27.92 7.54 -4.91
N LEU A 247 28.04 7.83 -3.61
CA LEU A 247 27.59 9.10 -3.03
C LEU A 247 28.22 10.32 -3.72
N ALA A 248 29.48 10.20 -4.16
CA ALA A 248 30.22 11.23 -4.87
C ALA A 248 29.65 11.61 -6.25
N MET A 249 28.79 10.76 -6.84
CA MET A 249 28.13 11.02 -8.12
C MET A 249 26.79 11.75 -7.97
N LEU A 250 26.33 11.95 -6.74
CA LEU A 250 25.13 12.70 -6.44
C LEU A 250 25.45 14.18 -6.28
N LYS A 251 24.63 15.02 -6.90
CA LYS A 251 24.68 16.48 -6.78
C LYS A 251 23.34 16.99 -6.31
N GLU A 252 23.33 18.15 -5.66
CA GLU A 252 22.08 18.84 -5.38
C GLU A 252 21.33 19.09 -6.68
N LEU A 253 20.01 18.93 -6.62
CA LEU A 253 19.17 19.30 -7.74
C LEU A 253 19.33 20.82 -7.95
N PRO A 254 19.66 21.28 -9.18
CA PRO A 254 19.74 22.72 -9.43
C PRO A 254 18.41 23.36 -9.05
N GLU A 255 18.47 24.55 -8.44
CA GLU A 255 17.26 25.30 -8.09
C GLU A 255 16.36 25.40 -9.32
N LEU A 256 15.17 24.82 -9.20
CA LEU A 256 14.19 24.91 -10.28
C LEU A 256 13.81 26.38 -10.43
N PRO A 257 13.65 26.88 -11.68
CA PRO A 257 13.08 28.18 -11.88
C PRO A 257 11.72 28.25 -11.14
N PRO A 258 11.36 29.42 -10.57
CA PRO A 258 10.12 29.57 -9.84
C PRO A 258 8.95 29.05 -10.68
N ALA A 259 8.02 28.36 -10.02
CA ALA A 259 6.87 27.79 -10.72
C ALA A 259 6.14 28.91 -11.48
N PRO A 260 5.78 28.70 -12.75
CA PRO A 260 5.13 29.73 -13.54
C PRO A 260 3.81 30.16 -12.90
N GLU A 261 3.61 31.47 -12.80
CA GLU A 261 2.41 32.08 -12.21
C GLU A 261 1.25 32.15 -13.22
N GLY A 262 0.03 32.40 -12.74
CA GLY A 262 -1.16 32.62 -13.57
C GLY A 262 -2.00 31.36 -13.85
N VAL A 263 -3.08 31.55 -14.58
CA VAL A 263 -4.04 30.48 -14.90
C VAL A 263 -3.55 29.61 -16.06
N PRO A 264 -3.87 28.30 -16.09
CA PRO A 264 -3.63 27.46 -17.26
C PRO A 264 -4.33 28.03 -18.50
N THR A 265 -3.62 28.09 -19.63
CA THR A 265 -4.12 28.65 -20.89
C THR A 265 -4.35 27.54 -21.92
N ASP A 266 -5.07 27.79 -23.01
CA ASP A 266 -5.23 26.82 -24.10
C ASP A 266 -4.00 26.70 -25.00
N TYR A 267 -2.86 27.27 -24.60
CA TYR A 267 -1.61 27.17 -25.37
C TYR A 267 -0.74 26.04 -24.84
N TRP A 268 -0.17 25.28 -25.76
CA TRP A 268 0.72 24.16 -25.50
C TRP A 268 2.07 24.44 -26.15
N THR A 269 3.13 24.42 -25.36
CA THR A 269 4.48 24.36 -25.92
C THR A 269 4.78 22.92 -26.29
N VAL A 270 5.30 22.74 -27.50
CA VAL A 270 5.63 21.45 -28.07
C VAL A 270 7.14 21.43 -28.24
N THR A 271 7.78 20.48 -27.58
CA THR A 271 9.25 20.38 -27.50
C THR A 271 9.73 19.06 -28.07
N ASP A 272 10.96 19.04 -28.57
CA ASP A 272 11.63 17.81 -28.95
C ASP A 272 12.24 17.09 -27.74
N LYS A 273 12.92 15.97 -27.99
CA LYS A 273 13.58 15.15 -26.96
C LYS A 273 14.70 15.90 -26.22
N ASP A 274 15.26 16.94 -26.83
CA ASP A 274 16.34 17.75 -26.28
C ASP A 274 15.78 18.99 -25.54
N GLY A 275 14.44 19.11 -25.46
CA GLY A 275 13.73 20.20 -24.81
C GLY A 275 13.65 21.48 -25.66
N GLN A 276 14.09 21.45 -26.92
CA GLN A 276 13.97 22.61 -27.80
C GLN A 276 12.53 22.80 -28.25
N GLN A 277 12.05 24.04 -28.20
CA GLN A 277 10.69 24.35 -28.64
C GLN A 277 10.59 24.19 -30.16
N VAL A 278 9.70 23.30 -30.59
CA VAL A 278 9.39 23.04 -31.99
C VAL A 278 8.28 23.96 -32.48
N THR A 279 7.19 24.07 -31.71
CA THR A 279 6.04 24.92 -32.05
C THR A 279 5.23 25.29 -30.81
N LEU A 280 4.31 26.23 -30.97
CA LEU A 280 3.34 26.67 -29.96
C LEU A 280 1.95 26.56 -30.58
N VAL A 281 1.08 25.71 -30.03
CA VAL A 281 -0.26 25.46 -30.58
C VAL A 281 -1.35 25.81 -29.59
N ARG A 282 -2.53 26.20 -30.09
CA ARG A 282 -3.71 26.50 -29.27
C ARG A 282 -4.71 25.37 -29.37
N ALA A 283 -5.02 24.72 -28.25
CA ALA A 283 -6.05 23.70 -28.12
C ALA A 283 -6.52 23.56 -26.67
N GLU A 284 -7.79 23.26 -26.46
CA GLU A 284 -8.35 23.05 -25.12
C GLU A 284 -7.85 21.75 -24.47
N THR A 285 -7.54 20.75 -25.29
CA THR A 285 -7.13 19.40 -24.86
C THR A 285 -5.79 18.99 -25.48
N LEU A 286 -5.13 18.01 -24.86
CA LEU A 286 -3.88 17.44 -25.38
C LEU A 286 -4.08 16.78 -26.76
N GLU A 287 -5.20 16.10 -26.97
CA GLU A 287 -5.53 15.49 -28.27
C GLU A 287 -5.72 16.56 -29.35
N GLY A 288 -6.39 17.67 -29.01
CA GLY A 288 -6.48 18.82 -29.90
C GLY A 288 -5.10 19.40 -30.23
N ALA A 289 -4.22 19.53 -29.23
CA ALA A 289 -2.86 20.02 -29.44
C ALA A 289 -2.06 19.10 -30.38
N ARG A 290 -2.21 17.77 -30.23
CA ARG A 290 -1.61 16.80 -31.17
C ARG A 290 -2.15 16.98 -32.59
N GLY A 291 -3.47 17.13 -32.73
CA GLY A 291 -4.09 17.38 -34.03
C GLY A 291 -3.63 18.67 -34.71
N GLU A 292 -3.41 19.74 -33.94
CA GLU A 292 -2.85 20.99 -34.48
C GLU A 292 -1.38 20.83 -34.91
N VAL A 293 -0.57 20.08 -34.15
CA VAL A 293 0.82 19.76 -34.52
C VAL A 293 0.90 18.92 -35.80
N GLU A 294 -0.01 17.97 -36.00
CA GLU A 294 -0.06 17.15 -37.22
C GLU A 294 -0.37 17.97 -38.48
N LYS A 295 -1.10 19.08 -38.33
CA LYS A 295 -1.40 20.01 -39.44
C LYS A 295 -0.21 20.88 -39.81
N ASP A 296 0.76 21.08 -38.91
CA ASP A 296 1.99 21.82 -39.17
C ASP A 296 3.05 20.91 -39.84
N PRO A 297 3.40 21.13 -41.12
CA PRO A 297 4.34 20.27 -41.83
C PRO A 297 5.74 20.23 -41.22
N GLN A 298 6.19 21.33 -40.59
CA GLN A 298 7.51 21.42 -39.97
C GLN A 298 7.54 20.62 -38.67
N ALA A 299 6.54 20.83 -37.80
CA ALA A 299 6.44 20.11 -36.54
C ALA A 299 6.22 18.60 -36.76
N ALA A 300 5.38 18.23 -37.73
CA ALA A 300 5.15 16.83 -38.12
C ALA A 300 6.43 16.16 -38.66
N ALA A 301 7.27 16.88 -39.42
CA ALA A 301 8.54 16.36 -39.90
C ALA A 301 9.52 16.09 -38.73
N VAL A 302 9.59 16.99 -37.74
CA VAL A 302 10.40 16.80 -36.53
C VAL A 302 9.90 15.59 -35.72
N ALA A 303 8.59 15.46 -35.52
CA ALA A 303 7.98 14.33 -34.81
C ALA A 303 8.36 12.99 -35.45
N ARG A 304 8.27 12.88 -36.79
CA ARG A 304 8.63 11.65 -37.52
C ARG A 304 10.13 11.33 -37.43
N ARG A 305 10.98 12.35 -37.47
CA ARG A 305 12.44 12.19 -37.40
C ARG A 305 12.90 11.76 -36.01
N LEU A 306 12.28 12.27 -34.95
CA LEU A 306 12.72 12.06 -33.56
C LEU A 306 11.94 10.97 -32.82
N GLY A 307 10.85 10.44 -33.41
CA GLY A 307 10.06 9.37 -32.81
C GLY A 307 9.07 9.84 -31.74
N GLY A 308 8.79 11.14 -31.64
CA GLY A 308 7.85 11.72 -30.69
C GLY A 308 8.12 13.18 -30.39
N LEU A 309 7.16 13.83 -29.71
CA LEU A 309 7.24 15.20 -29.20
C LEU A 309 6.65 15.24 -27.78
N SER A 310 7.13 16.17 -26.96
CA SER A 310 6.62 16.43 -25.62
C SER A 310 5.70 17.66 -25.61
N TYR A 311 4.60 17.58 -24.86
CA TYR A 311 3.56 18.60 -24.83
C TYR A 311 3.39 19.12 -23.40
N ARG A 312 3.41 20.43 -23.22
CA ARG A 312 3.20 21.08 -21.92
C ARG A 312 2.25 22.27 -22.07
N ARG A 313 1.16 22.27 -21.31
CA ARG A 313 0.21 23.40 -21.25
C ARG A 313 0.85 24.58 -20.53
N LEU A 314 0.81 25.76 -21.14
CA LEU A 314 1.42 26.97 -20.61
C LEU A 314 0.45 27.73 -19.70
N ARG A 315 1.00 28.40 -18.69
CA ARG A 315 0.29 29.41 -17.89
C ARG A 315 0.45 30.80 -18.50
N THR A 316 -0.41 31.73 -18.09
CA THR A 316 -0.43 33.11 -18.60
C THR A 316 0.93 33.80 -18.52
N SER A 317 1.70 33.59 -17.44
CA SER A 317 3.03 34.19 -17.27
C SER A 317 4.08 33.68 -18.26
N GLU A 318 3.89 32.49 -18.82
CA GLU A 318 4.82 31.84 -19.74
C GLU A 318 4.54 32.18 -21.21
N LEU A 319 3.43 32.86 -21.49
CA LEU A 319 3.07 33.22 -22.85
C LEU A 319 3.95 34.38 -23.37
N PRO A 320 4.30 34.37 -24.67
CA PRO A 320 4.87 35.55 -25.32
C PRO A 320 4.01 36.79 -25.05
N PRO A 321 4.60 37.98 -24.83
CA PRO A 321 3.86 39.17 -24.42
C PRO A 321 2.65 39.50 -25.31
N GLU A 322 2.80 39.28 -26.61
CA GLU A 322 1.75 39.50 -27.62
C GLU A 322 0.55 38.57 -27.43
N ILE A 323 0.81 37.29 -27.16
CA ILE A 323 -0.25 36.28 -26.93
C ILE A 323 -0.84 36.48 -25.53
N ARG A 324 -0.01 36.79 -24.54
CA ARG A 324 -0.42 37.03 -23.16
C ARG A 324 -1.47 38.14 -23.09
N ALA A 325 -1.22 39.29 -23.71
CA ALA A 325 -2.15 40.40 -23.72
C ALA A 325 -3.52 40.03 -24.34
N ALA A 326 -3.52 39.24 -25.41
CA ALA A 326 -4.75 38.76 -26.04
C ALA A 326 -5.52 37.77 -25.15
N VAL A 327 -4.81 36.88 -24.46
CA VAL A 327 -5.41 35.90 -23.53
C VAL A 327 -5.96 36.60 -22.28
N GLU A 328 -5.23 37.55 -21.71
CA GLU A 328 -5.70 38.35 -20.56
C GLU A 328 -6.94 39.17 -20.92
N ALA A 329 -7.01 39.73 -22.14
CA ALA A 329 -8.20 40.43 -22.62
C ALA A 329 -9.40 39.48 -22.82
N ASP A 330 -9.19 38.26 -23.32
CA ASP A 330 -10.27 37.26 -23.46
C ASP A 330 -10.78 36.80 -22.08
N ILE A 331 -9.87 36.56 -21.13
CA ILE A 331 -10.23 36.20 -19.74
C ILE A 331 -11.03 37.34 -19.09
N ALA A 332 -10.55 38.58 -19.17
CA ALA A 332 -11.25 39.74 -18.62
C ALA A 332 -12.63 39.95 -19.29
N GLY A 333 -12.74 39.68 -20.60
CA GLY A 333 -13.99 39.73 -21.33
C GLY A 333 -14.99 38.64 -20.92
N ARG A 334 -14.53 37.41 -20.65
CA ARG A 334 -15.38 36.32 -20.14
C ARG A 334 -15.87 36.61 -18.73
N ASP A 335 -15.00 37.04 -17.83
CA ASP A 335 -15.38 37.39 -16.45
C ASP A 335 -16.38 38.55 -16.42
N GLY A 336 -16.19 39.56 -17.29
CA GLY A 336 -17.17 40.63 -17.49
C GLY A 336 -18.51 40.13 -18.02
N ARG A 337 -18.51 39.14 -18.92
CA ARG A 337 -19.74 38.56 -19.49
C ARG A 337 -20.53 37.74 -18.46
N TRP A 338 -19.84 37.00 -17.58
CA TRP A 338 -20.48 36.30 -16.46
C TRP A 338 -21.06 37.29 -15.44
N ALA A 339 -20.35 38.37 -15.11
CA ALA A 339 -20.88 39.42 -14.24
C ALA A 339 -22.13 40.12 -14.84
N VAL A 340 -22.23 40.25 -16.16
CA VAL A 340 -23.42 40.77 -16.85
C VAL A 340 -24.57 39.75 -16.84
N MET A 341 -24.28 38.46 -17.02
CA MET A 341 -25.32 37.41 -16.92
C MET A 341 -25.86 37.26 -15.49
N ASP A 342 -25.03 37.41 -14.46
CA ASP A 342 -25.50 37.42 -13.06
C ASP A 342 -26.36 38.65 -12.75
N ARG A 343 -26.03 39.83 -13.30
CA ARG A 343 -26.90 41.01 -13.22
C ARG A 343 -28.23 40.82 -13.95
N ALA A 344 -28.22 40.21 -15.13
CA ALA A 344 -29.44 39.90 -15.88
C ALA A 344 -30.29 38.83 -15.17
N GLY A 345 -29.66 37.81 -14.58
CA GLY A 345 -30.32 36.78 -13.77
C GLY A 345 -31.00 37.36 -12.52
N ASN A 346 -30.32 38.28 -11.82
CA ASN A 346 -30.89 39.03 -10.69
C ASN A 346 -32.05 39.97 -11.11
N LEU A 347 -31.98 40.56 -12.31
CA LEU A 347 -33.10 41.35 -12.86
C LEU A 347 -34.32 40.49 -13.18
N ILE A 348 -34.12 39.28 -13.72
CA ILE A 348 -35.21 38.34 -14.04
C ILE A 348 -35.88 37.81 -12.76
N THR A 349 -35.11 37.48 -11.71
CA THR A 349 -35.67 37.06 -10.41
C THR A 349 -36.41 38.21 -9.71
N THR A 350 -35.94 39.46 -9.87
CA THR A 350 -36.64 40.64 -9.33
C THR A 350 -37.97 40.90 -10.06
N VAL A 351 -38.03 40.73 -11.39
CA VAL A 351 -39.27 40.88 -12.17
C VAL A 351 -40.27 39.75 -11.87
N GLN A 352 -39.81 38.51 -11.67
CA GLN A 352 -40.67 37.40 -11.26
C GLN A 352 -41.21 37.57 -9.82
N ALA A 353 -40.42 38.09 -8.88
CA ALA A 353 -40.89 38.38 -7.52
C ALA A 353 -41.93 39.52 -7.49
N THR A 354 -41.82 40.49 -8.40
CA THR A 354 -42.77 41.61 -8.48
C THR A 354 -44.09 41.20 -9.12
N SER A 355 -44.05 40.29 -10.11
CA SER A 355 -45.26 39.75 -10.75
C SER A 355 -45.99 38.70 -9.90
N TYR A 356 -45.27 37.96 -9.03
CA TYR A 356 -45.90 37.04 -8.07
C TYR A 356 -46.62 37.79 -6.93
N ASN A 357 -46.06 38.89 -6.44
CA ASN A 357 -46.70 39.69 -5.39
C ASN A 357 -47.94 40.47 -5.87
N HIS A 358 -48.00 40.83 -7.16
CA HIS A 358 -49.20 41.50 -7.69
C HIS A 358 -50.38 40.53 -7.88
N ALA A 359 -50.12 39.25 -8.16
CA ALA A 359 -51.16 38.22 -8.27
C ALA A 359 -51.77 37.81 -6.93
N VAL A 360 -51.02 37.92 -5.82
CA VAL A 360 -51.49 37.57 -4.47
C VAL A 360 -52.37 38.67 -3.85
N GLN A 361 -52.20 39.94 -4.24
CA GLN A 361 -53.02 41.04 -3.72
C GLN A 361 -54.40 41.22 -4.36
N VAL A 362 -54.69 40.52 -5.47
CA VAL A 362 -55.99 40.63 -6.17
C VAL A 362 -56.96 39.50 -5.76
N ALA A 363 -56.51 38.51 -4.99
CA ALA A 363 -57.33 37.34 -4.62
C ALA A 363 -57.95 37.39 -3.21
N ASP A 364 -57.78 38.47 -2.44
CA ASP A 364 -58.12 38.52 -1.00
C ASP A 364 -59.26 39.50 -0.66
N GLN A 365 -60.22 39.69 -1.57
CA GLN A 365 -61.46 40.44 -1.31
C GLN A 365 -62.71 39.64 -1.67
N ASP A 366 -63.03 38.59 -0.88
CA ASP A 366 -64.42 38.19 -0.62
C ASP A 366 -64.52 37.29 0.63
N PRO A 367 -65.19 37.70 1.73
CA PRO A 367 -65.28 36.89 2.94
C PRO A 367 -66.67 36.28 3.13
N THR A 368 -66.81 34.95 3.09
CA THR A 368 -67.92 34.28 3.80
C THR A 368 -67.56 32.89 4.36
N VAL A 369 -67.93 32.71 5.64
CA VAL A 369 -68.15 31.47 6.44
C VAL A 369 -66.96 30.74 7.10
N GLN A 370 -66.72 31.16 8.35
CA GLN A 370 -66.59 30.40 9.62
C GLN A 370 -66.23 28.89 9.70
N ALA A 371 -65.20 28.67 10.53
CA ALA A 371 -65.11 27.74 11.69
C ALA A 371 -64.58 26.30 11.50
N ALA A 372 -63.32 26.07 11.91
CA ALA A 372 -62.93 25.19 13.03
C ALA A 372 -61.38 25.09 13.19
N SER A 373 -60.92 25.26 14.42
CA SER A 373 -59.55 25.14 14.99
C SER A 373 -58.98 23.69 14.94
N PRO A 374 -57.77 23.40 15.46
CA PRO A 374 -56.42 23.87 15.09
C PRO A 374 -55.42 22.69 14.96
N GLY A 375 -54.17 22.91 14.52
CA GLY A 375 -53.09 22.01 14.93
C GLY A 375 -51.88 21.86 14.00
N SER A 376 -50.71 22.15 14.56
CA SER A 376 -49.36 21.83 14.09
C SER A 376 -48.84 22.61 12.89
N GLY A 377 -48.23 23.76 13.19
CA GLY A 377 -47.27 24.42 12.31
C GLY A 377 -46.01 23.58 12.17
N GLY A 378 -45.78 23.08 10.96
CA GLY A 378 -44.49 22.58 10.51
C GLY A 378 -43.71 23.70 9.81
N LEU A 379 -42.68 24.21 10.47
CA LEU A 379 -41.64 25.03 9.85
C LEU A 379 -40.93 24.22 8.76
N ILE A 380 -41.19 24.53 7.49
CA ILE A 380 -40.41 24.01 6.35
C ILE A 380 -39.13 24.85 6.25
N PHE A 381 -38.04 24.36 6.85
CA PHE A 381 -36.70 24.81 6.51
C PHE A 381 -36.33 24.24 5.13
N MET A 382 -36.46 25.02 4.07
CA MET A 382 -35.76 24.73 2.81
C MET A 382 -34.27 25.02 3.00
N ARG A 383 -33.52 23.98 3.38
CA ARG A 383 -32.07 24.01 3.42
C ARG A 383 -31.57 23.92 1.97
N ALA A 384 -31.20 25.06 1.38
CA ALA A 384 -30.47 25.08 0.12
C ALA A 384 -29.14 24.32 0.32
N ARG A 385 -28.98 23.23 -0.41
CA ARG A 385 -27.76 22.41 -0.43
C ARG A 385 -26.74 23.18 -1.26
N VAL A 386 -25.82 23.88 -0.60
CA VAL A 386 -24.60 24.37 -1.23
C VAL A 386 -23.72 23.14 -1.45
N GLU A 387 -23.51 22.76 -2.72
CA GLU A 387 -22.51 21.76 -3.08
C GLU A 387 -21.12 22.36 -2.86
N GLU A 388 -20.42 21.91 -1.82
CA GLU A 388 -18.99 22.18 -1.67
C GLU A 388 -18.20 21.46 -2.77
N PRO A 389 -17.24 22.14 -3.43
CA PRO A 389 -16.35 21.47 -4.37
C PRO A 389 -15.46 20.47 -3.63
N ALA A 390 -15.35 19.26 -4.18
CA ALA A 390 -14.57 18.16 -3.62
C ALA A 390 -13.12 18.58 -3.33
N PRO A 391 -12.54 18.20 -2.17
CA PRO A 391 -11.16 18.51 -1.84
C PRO A 391 -10.19 17.82 -2.81
N ALA A 392 -9.12 18.54 -3.18
CA ALA A 392 -8.04 18.03 -4.00
C ALA A 392 -7.41 16.75 -3.39
N PRO A 393 -6.99 15.77 -4.21
CA PRO A 393 -6.46 14.51 -3.71
C PRO A 393 -5.14 14.73 -2.95
N ARG A 394 -5.12 14.31 -1.67
CA ARG A 394 -3.90 14.15 -0.87
C ARG A 394 -3.37 12.72 -1.03
N VAL A 395 -2.05 12.59 -1.13
CA VAL A 395 -1.35 11.30 -1.09
C VAL A 395 -1.48 10.72 0.31
N VAL A 396 -2.10 9.55 0.45
CA VAL A 396 -2.19 8.83 1.72
C VAL A 396 -1.71 7.39 1.51
N SER A 397 -0.53 7.13 2.09
CA SER A 397 0.14 5.86 2.40
C SER A 397 0.60 4.91 1.28
N VAL A 398 1.78 4.33 1.53
CA VAL A 398 2.38 3.19 0.83
C VAL A 398 2.19 1.96 1.72
N HIS A 399 1.62 0.88 1.18
CA HIS A 399 1.58 -0.42 1.85
C HIS A 399 2.35 -1.45 1.01
N GLN A 400 3.23 -2.19 1.69
CA GLN A 400 3.94 -3.33 1.13
C GLN A 400 3.23 -4.62 1.54
N THR A 401 2.98 -5.50 0.57
CA THR A 401 2.62 -6.89 0.85
C THR A 401 3.27 -7.77 -0.21
N GLY A 402 4.20 -8.65 0.20
CA GLY A 402 4.79 -9.68 -0.67
C GLY A 402 5.76 -9.18 -1.75
N GLY A 403 6.56 -8.13 -1.48
CA GLY A 403 7.65 -7.73 -2.39
C GLY A 403 7.21 -7.10 -3.72
N ARG A 404 5.94 -6.67 -3.84
CA ARG A 404 5.43 -5.91 -4.99
C ARG A 404 4.91 -4.55 -4.54
N THR A 405 5.50 -3.48 -5.08
CA THR A 405 5.00 -2.11 -4.94
C THR A 405 3.75 -1.95 -5.81
N VAL A 406 2.60 -1.70 -5.19
CA VAL A 406 1.37 -1.31 -5.92
C VAL A 406 1.20 0.18 -5.76
N THR A 407 1.50 0.95 -6.81
CA THR A 407 1.17 2.37 -6.89
C THR A 407 -0.31 2.52 -7.17
N VAL A 408 -1.10 2.88 -6.15
CA VAL A 408 -2.51 3.24 -6.34
C VAL A 408 -2.58 4.71 -6.73
N THR A 409 -2.69 4.98 -8.03
CA THR A 409 -3.09 6.30 -8.52
C THR A 409 -4.57 6.49 -8.22
N ALA A 410 -4.91 7.33 -7.24
CA ALA A 410 -6.30 7.73 -7.01
C ALA A 410 -6.82 8.43 -8.27
N GLY A 411 -7.75 7.77 -8.96
CA GLY A 411 -8.35 8.24 -10.21
C GLY A 411 -9.24 7.18 -10.88
N PHE A 412 -8.97 5.89 -10.63
CA PHE A 412 -9.86 4.81 -11.07
C PHE A 412 -9.99 3.75 -9.98
N THR A 413 -10.98 3.88 -9.10
CA THR A 413 -11.48 2.73 -8.35
C THR A 413 -12.03 1.73 -9.37
N ARG A 414 -11.27 0.70 -9.72
CA ARG A 414 -11.77 -0.40 -10.55
C ARG A 414 -12.98 -0.99 -9.83
N LYS A 415 -14.17 -0.77 -10.39
CA LYS A 415 -15.41 -1.35 -9.88
C LYS A 415 -15.24 -2.88 -9.81
N SER A 416 -15.74 -3.49 -8.75
CA SER A 416 -15.67 -4.94 -8.59
C SER A 416 -16.35 -5.64 -9.79
N ILE A 417 -15.89 -6.83 -10.17
CA ILE A 417 -16.48 -7.61 -11.28
C ILE A 417 -18.01 -7.76 -11.11
N PRO A 418 -18.56 -8.09 -9.92
CA PRO A 418 -20.01 -8.16 -9.72
C PRO A 418 -20.73 -6.83 -9.99
N THR A 419 -20.12 -5.69 -9.63
CA THR A 419 -20.68 -4.37 -9.93
C THR A 419 -20.69 -4.11 -11.43
N ARG A 420 -19.58 -4.40 -12.12
CA ARG A 420 -19.48 -4.21 -13.59
C ARG A 420 -20.48 -5.09 -14.34
N LEU A 421 -20.66 -6.34 -13.93
CA LEU A 421 -21.64 -7.26 -14.52
C LEU A 421 -23.08 -6.76 -14.35
N ARG A 422 -23.43 -6.20 -13.19
CA ARG A 422 -24.76 -5.58 -12.98
C ARG A 422 -24.95 -4.34 -13.85
N GLU A 423 -23.94 -3.48 -13.92
CA GLU A 423 -24.00 -2.25 -14.72
C GLU A 423 -24.05 -2.53 -16.23
N SER A 424 -23.44 -3.62 -16.70
CA SER A 424 -23.52 -4.04 -18.11
C SER A 424 -24.84 -4.70 -18.48
N GLY A 425 -25.76 -4.90 -17.53
CA GLY A 425 -27.01 -5.63 -17.75
C GLY A 425 -26.81 -7.13 -17.98
N ALA A 426 -25.71 -7.72 -17.48
CA ALA A 426 -25.51 -9.16 -17.57
C ALA A 426 -26.62 -9.89 -16.80
N PRO A 427 -27.34 -10.85 -17.41
CA PRO A 427 -28.36 -11.61 -16.70
C PRO A 427 -27.71 -12.48 -15.61
N GLY A 428 -28.36 -12.59 -14.45
CA GLY A 428 -27.91 -13.43 -13.35
C GLY A 428 -27.56 -12.67 -12.07
N GLU A 429 -27.06 -13.42 -11.08
CA GLU A 429 -26.71 -12.89 -9.77
C GLU A 429 -25.49 -13.61 -9.18
N MET A 430 -24.86 -12.98 -8.18
CA MET A 430 -23.78 -13.62 -7.42
C MET A 430 -24.34 -14.54 -6.35
N VAL A 431 -23.97 -15.82 -6.41
CA VAL A 431 -24.28 -16.86 -5.41
C VAL A 431 -23.01 -17.51 -4.85
N ASN A 432 -23.12 -18.15 -3.68
CA ASN A 432 -22.11 -19.07 -3.18
C ASN A 432 -22.37 -20.47 -3.78
N GLY A 433 -21.41 -21.00 -4.51
CA GLY A 433 -21.47 -22.37 -5.04
C GLY A 433 -21.37 -23.42 -3.92
N SER A 434 -21.63 -24.68 -4.27
CA SER A 434 -21.60 -25.82 -3.34
C SER A 434 -20.23 -26.05 -2.66
N THR A 435 -19.16 -25.51 -3.24
CA THR A 435 -17.78 -25.54 -2.71
C THR A 435 -17.41 -24.30 -1.89
N GLY A 436 -18.35 -23.38 -1.64
CA GLY A 436 -18.11 -22.09 -0.99
C GLY A 436 -17.50 -21.02 -1.89
N ALA A 437 -17.16 -21.36 -3.13
CA ALA A 437 -16.64 -20.40 -4.11
C ALA A 437 -17.76 -19.50 -4.66
N LEU A 438 -17.47 -18.21 -4.82
CA LEU A 438 -18.36 -17.24 -5.47
C LEU A 438 -18.58 -17.60 -6.96
N ARG A 439 -19.84 -17.74 -7.39
CA ARG A 439 -20.27 -18.02 -8.76
C ARG A 439 -21.33 -17.03 -9.26
N TRP A 440 -21.28 -16.67 -10.53
CA TRP A 440 -22.33 -15.91 -11.22
C TRP A 440 -23.34 -16.89 -11.82
N ARG A 441 -24.56 -16.94 -11.28
CA ARG A 441 -25.61 -17.86 -11.71
C ARG A 441 -26.56 -17.18 -12.69
N LEU A 442 -26.68 -17.74 -13.89
CA LEU A 442 -27.57 -17.28 -14.94
C LEU A 442 -29.02 -17.79 -14.71
N PRO A 443 -30.05 -17.17 -15.31
CA PRO A 443 -31.45 -17.59 -15.15
C PRO A 443 -31.76 -19.03 -15.60
N ASN A 444 -30.93 -19.61 -16.47
CA ASN A 444 -31.02 -21.00 -16.92
C ASN A 444 -30.40 -22.01 -15.91
N GLY A 445 -29.85 -21.54 -14.78
CA GLY A 445 -29.17 -22.35 -13.78
C GLY A 445 -27.67 -22.60 -14.04
N GLU A 446 -27.11 -22.09 -15.14
CA GLU A 446 -25.67 -22.17 -15.44
C GLU A 446 -24.87 -21.30 -14.45
N GLU A 447 -23.79 -21.85 -13.89
CA GLU A 447 -22.90 -21.15 -12.96
C GLU A 447 -21.52 -20.90 -13.58
N LEU A 448 -21.12 -19.63 -13.62
CA LEU A 448 -19.82 -19.19 -14.13
C LEU A 448 -18.94 -18.70 -12.97
N THR A 449 -17.62 -18.86 -13.07
CA THR A 449 -16.70 -18.07 -12.23
C THR A 449 -16.83 -16.58 -12.55
N PRO A 450 -16.48 -15.67 -11.63
CA PRO A 450 -16.46 -14.23 -11.92
C PRO A 450 -15.64 -13.87 -13.17
N GLY A 451 -14.52 -14.58 -13.40
CA GLY A 451 -13.69 -14.38 -14.60
C GLY A 451 -14.36 -14.82 -15.89
N GLU A 452 -15.04 -15.98 -15.90
CA GLU A 452 -15.79 -16.46 -17.06
C GLU A 452 -16.98 -15.55 -17.38
N ALA A 453 -17.69 -15.06 -16.35
CA ALA A 453 -18.77 -14.10 -16.53
C ALA A 453 -18.25 -12.76 -17.08
N ALA A 454 -17.14 -12.24 -16.54
CA ALA A 454 -16.51 -11.02 -17.06
C ALA A 454 -16.11 -11.16 -18.53
N LYS A 455 -15.47 -12.28 -18.90
CA LYS A 455 -15.10 -12.55 -20.29
C LYS A 455 -16.30 -12.61 -21.22
N ARG A 456 -17.40 -13.21 -20.77
CA ARG A 456 -18.62 -13.39 -21.57
C ARG A 456 -19.43 -12.11 -21.74
N PHE A 457 -19.54 -11.29 -20.70
CA PHE A 457 -20.46 -10.13 -20.69
C PHE A 457 -19.78 -8.77 -20.73
N LEU A 458 -18.50 -8.67 -20.38
CA LEU A 458 -17.74 -7.41 -20.38
C LEU A 458 -16.72 -7.31 -21.51
N GLY A 459 -16.43 -8.42 -22.21
CA GLY A 459 -15.40 -8.45 -23.27
C GLY A 459 -13.97 -8.34 -22.74
N ASP A 460 -13.77 -8.50 -21.43
CA ASP A 460 -12.45 -8.54 -20.79
C ASP A 460 -11.79 -9.90 -21.15
N ALA A 461 -10.86 -9.90 -22.12
CA ALA A 461 -10.12 -11.09 -22.55
C ALA A 461 -8.90 -11.38 -21.65
#